data_AF-E3NLV1-F1
#
_entry.id   AF-E3NLV1-F1
#
_cell.length_a   1.000
_cell.length_b   1.000
_cell.length_c   1.000
_cell.angle_alpha   90.00
_cell.angle_beta   90.00
_cell.angle_gamma   90.00
#
_symmetry.space_group_name_H-M   'P 1'
#
loop_
_entity.id
_entity.type
_entity.pdbx_description
1 polymer ?
#
loop_
_entity_poly.entity_id
_entity_poly.type
_entity_poly.pdbx_seq_one_letter_code
_entity_poly.pdbx_strand_id
1 'polypeptide(L)'
;MNDFDYLVVKYLHQKHTCDLLSERFTTLRTICHQNESLMDYTNKGREVIGYQNGLTLDFQNWSDFLKSEKDNLPNLEEKLKIYKENTNVIEKQYFNLMNGDIKNNIEVMKKCLAKGKYDYYNLMDSLYDRISYNSNLSQMILSFKSCLTFPNTGYTNGKHSYGFSFLKLPLVARDHVIRMMSFVELIQLSRCSEKTKSIIYSLSFPNILSLDLVFRKRQNIITPDWNEYKLCLKLKNSSTFNIIVSNRHQEDGSSRSFNDSRLGYRRVEILELKKSINIVCENGTFSFFIYLVDFLSDVLRMTINNVYIDLRTLCSTQLHSFFCWKSAKLIKNLSIENGRVRSETLTFIFKSLSSLKSLHFSCGLEAAKLSSPLIVAGCVKMLDGRWMTCDALIKIYCEELLIYFNKLTCTDINLFIKNWINSNDTTLRVFQVAGSHGNDTETLFRGLEDLLKPWNKSERGPIFETQAYALDCQNGLDIQRSDGLIATLCVDESVFSFVVWHDRFPQVTKQLPSPEKSILVQFLAAFLRSTEWYQVVEN
;
A
#
# COMPACT_ATOMS: atom_id res chain seq x y z
N MET A 1 -23.79 5.29 -0.92
CA MET A 1 -23.60 5.77 -2.30
C MET A 1 -24.88 5.47 -3.05
N ASN A 2 -25.59 6.46 -3.57
CA ASN A 2 -26.71 6.14 -4.47
C ASN A 2 -26.11 5.51 -5.76
N ASP A 3 -26.88 4.69 -6.47
CA ASP A 3 -26.42 3.98 -7.67
C ASP A 3 -25.82 4.94 -8.71
N PHE A 4 -26.33 6.17 -8.75
CA PHE A 4 -25.89 7.21 -9.67
C PHE A 4 -24.47 7.69 -9.39
N ASP A 5 -24.14 8.07 -8.15
CA ASP A 5 -22.81 8.52 -7.74
C ASP A 5 -21.76 7.43 -7.99
N TYR A 6 -22.12 6.16 -7.71
CA TYR A 6 -21.26 5.00 -7.97
C TYR A 6 -20.95 4.86 -9.46
N LEU A 7 -21.95 5.03 -10.31
CA LEU A 7 -21.80 4.99 -11.76
C LEU A 7 -20.98 6.17 -12.28
N VAL A 8 -21.10 7.36 -11.69
CA VAL A 8 -20.28 8.55 -12.05
C VAL A 8 -18.79 8.26 -11.82
N VAL A 9 -18.43 7.74 -10.64
CA VAL A 9 -17.03 7.39 -10.33
C VAL A 9 -16.51 6.31 -11.27
N LYS A 10 -17.33 5.29 -11.58
CA LYS A 10 -16.97 4.22 -12.52
C LYS A 10 -16.79 4.72 -13.94
N TYR A 11 -17.63 5.65 -14.39
CA TYR A 11 -17.50 6.29 -15.70
C TYR A 11 -16.21 7.11 -15.79
N LEU A 12 -15.94 7.99 -14.81
CA LEU A 12 -14.71 8.79 -14.78
C LEU A 12 -13.46 7.91 -14.80
N HIS A 13 -13.50 6.78 -14.06
CA HIS A 13 -12.43 5.79 -14.08
C HIS A 13 -12.27 5.11 -15.45
N GLN A 14 -13.37 4.73 -16.11
CA GLN A 14 -13.37 4.15 -17.46
C GLN A 14 -12.77 5.12 -18.50
N LYS A 15 -13.16 6.41 -18.44
CA LYS A 15 -12.63 7.45 -19.34
C LYS A 15 -11.13 7.64 -19.17
N HIS A 16 -10.67 7.81 -17.93
CA HIS A 16 -9.24 7.92 -17.61
C HIS A 16 -8.44 6.68 -18.05
N THR A 17 -9.02 5.49 -17.90
CA THR A 17 -8.40 4.23 -18.32
C THR A 17 -8.24 4.13 -19.84
N CYS A 18 -9.20 4.64 -20.61
CA CYS A 18 -9.14 4.72 -22.07
C CYS A 18 -8.00 5.62 -22.58
N ASP A 19 -7.80 6.75 -21.92
CA ASP A 19 -6.70 7.67 -22.23
C ASP A 19 -5.34 7.02 -21.96
N LEU A 20 -5.18 6.40 -20.78
CA LEU A 20 -3.97 5.67 -20.40
C LEU A 20 -3.65 4.51 -21.35
N LEU A 21 -4.66 3.76 -21.79
CA LEU A 21 -4.50 2.67 -22.75
C LEU A 21 -4.02 3.16 -24.11
N SER A 22 -4.54 4.31 -24.55
CA SER A 22 -4.11 4.96 -25.79
C SER A 22 -2.64 5.38 -25.71
N GLU A 23 -2.23 5.98 -24.60
CA GLU A 23 -0.83 6.37 -24.34
C GLU A 23 0.11 5.16 -24.35
N ARG A 24 -0.32 4.06 -23.72
CA ARG A 24 0.46 2.80 -23.69
C ARG A 24 0.58 2.14 -25.04
N PHE A 25 -0.49 2.12 -25.83
CA PHE A 25 -0.41 1.61 -27.19
C PHE A 25 0.55 2.44 -28.05
N THR A 26 0.51 3.77 -27.92
CA THR A 26 1.50 4.65 -28.57
C THR A 26 2.92 4.31 -28.11
N THR A 27 3.12 4.09 -26.81
CA THR A 27 4.42 3.68 -26.25
C THR A 27 4.91 2.37 -26.86
N LEU A 28 4.04 1.35 -26.95
CA LEU A 28 4.37 0.06 -27.58
C LEU A 28 4.78 0.27 -29.04
N ARG A 29 3.99 1.04 -29.81
CA ARG A 29 4.28 1.36 -31.22
C ARG A 29 5.67 2.01 -31.36
N THR A 30 6.00 2.96 -30.48
CA THR A 30 7.31 3.61 -30.46
C THR A 30 8.44 2.63 -30.15
N ILE A 31 8.27 1.76 -29.15
CA ILE A 31 9.30 0.76 -28.80
C ILE A 31 9.51 -0.24 -29.94
N CYS A 32 8.45 -0.71 -30.59
CA CYS A 32 8.56 -1.63 -31.74
C CYS A 32 9.36 -0.99 -32.88
N HIS A 33 9.09 0.28 -33.23
CA HIS A 33 9.87 1.02 -34.22
C HIS A 33 11.33 1.23 -33.80
N GLN A 34 11.59 1.51 -32.52
CA GLN A 34 12.95 1.62 -32.00
C GLN A 34 13.70 0.30 -32.12
N ASN A 35 13.07 -0.83 -31.78
CA ASN A 35 13.66 -2.16 -31.90
C ASN A 35 13.98 -2.52 -33.35
N GLU A 36 13.10 -2.20 -34.30
CA GLU A 36 13.35 -2.38 -35.74
C GLU A 36 14.59 -1.59 -36.19
N SER A 37 14.67 -0.31 -35.82
CA SER A 37 15.83 0.54 -36.15
C SER A 37 17.15 0.04 -35.51
N LEU A 38 17.07 -0.48 -34.28
CA LEU A 38 18.21 -1.06 -33.56
C LEU A 38 18.67 -2.37 -34.22
N MET A 39 17.73 -3.22 -34.64
CA MET A 39 18.03 -4.46 -35.35
C MET A 39 18.66 -4.21 -36.72
N ASP A 40 18.14 -3.27 -37.50
CA ASP A 40 18.71 -2.92 -38.81
C ASP A 40 20.15 -2.41 -38.69
N TYR A 41 20.41 -1.56 -37.69
CA TYR A 41 21.76 -1.10 -37.40
C TYR A 41 22.69 -2.25 -37.01
N THR A 42 22.19 -3.17 -36.18
CA THR A 42 22.96 -4.31 -35.68
C THR A 42 23.24 -5.34 -36.78
N ASN A 43 22.29 -5.55 -37.70
CA ASN A 43 22.46 -6.40 -38.89
C ASN A 43 23.54 -5.84 -39.84
N LYS A 44 23.57 -4.53 -40.07
CA LYS A 44 24.65 -3.89 -40.84
C LYS A 44 26.02 -4.08 -40.18
N GLY A 45 26.10 -4.00 -38.85
CA GLY A 45 27.33 -4.31 -38.11
C GLY A 45 27.75 -5.78 -38.21
N ARG A 46 26.78 -6.70 -38.21
CA ARG A 46 26.97 -8.15 -38.35
C ARG A 46 27.57 -8.53 -39.71
N GLU A 47 27.07 -7.93 -40.81
CA GLU A 47 27.59 -8.16 -42.17
C GLU A 47 29.06 -7.76 -42.31
N VAL A 48 29.51 -6.77 -41.54
CA VAL A 48 30.90 -6.27 -41.57
C VAL A 48 31.88 -7.15 -40.77
N ILE A 49 31.44 -7.76 -39.67
CA ILE A 49 32.33 -8.45 -38.70
C ILE A 49 32.39 -9.98 -38.93
N GLY A 50 31.38 -10.55 -39.60
CA GLY A 50 31.35 -11.94 -40.07
C GLY A 50 31.70 -13.01 -39.04
N TYR A 51 30.78 -13.40 -38.12
CA TYR A 51 31.01 -14.57 -37.23
C TYR A 51 29.78 -15.19 -36.50
N GLN A 52 29.96 -16.47 -36.12
CA GLN A 52 29.30 -17.44 -35.19
C GLN A 52 27.84 -17.94 -35.42
N ASN A 53 27.71 -19.28 -35.52
CA ASN A 53 26.44 -20.02 -35.71
C ASN A 53 25.47 -19.92 -34.52
N GLY A 54 25.95 -19.81 -33.27
CA GLY A 54 25.09 -19.76 -32.07
C GLY A 54 24.30 -18.46 -31.96
N LEU A 55 24.94 -17.33 -32.25
CA LEU A 55 24.32 -15.99 -32.26
C LEU A 55 23.34 -15.80 -33.43
N THR A 56 23.48 -16.59 -34.49
CA THR A 56 22.57 -16.55 -35.65
C THR A 56 21.15 -16.99 -35.26
N LEU A 57 21.01 -17.94 -34.33
CA LEU A 57 19.71 -18.43 -33.87
C LEU A 57 18.98 -17.40 -33.01
N ASP A 58 19.67 -16.75 -32.06
CA ASP A 58 19.08 -15.70 -31.22
C ASP A 58 18.64 -14.49 -32.06
N PHE A 59 19.42 -14.11 -33.08
CA PHE A 59 19.04 -13.07 -34.04
C PHE A 59 17.81 -13.45 -34.86
N GLN A 60 17.75 -14.70 -35.33
CA GLN A 60 16.59 -15.20 -36.06
C GLN A 60 15.33 -15.15 -35.18
N ASN A 61 15.46 -15.60 -33.92
CA ASN A 61 14.38 -15.54 -32.93
C ASN A 61 13.92 -14.09 -32.66
N TRP A 62 14.83 -13.13 -32.52
CA TRP A 62 14.49 -11.71 -32.36
C TRP A 62 13.80 -11.13 -33.59
N SER A 63 14.28 -11.46 -34.78
CA SER A 63 13.69 -11.02 -36.05
C SER A 63 12.29 -11.59 -36.24
N ASP A 64 12.09 -12.87 -35.97
CA ASP A 64 10.80 -13.55 -36.08
C ASP A 64 9.81 -12.99 -35.04
N PHE A 65 10.27 -12.70 -33.82
CA PHE A 65 9.47 -12.04 -32.80
C PHE A 65 9.04 -10.62 -33.22
N LEU A 66 9.95 -9.79 -33.73
CA LEU A 66 9.62 -8.43 -34.17
C LEU A 66 8.64 -8.42 -35.33
N LYS A 67 8.78 -9.38 -36.26
CA LYS A 67 7.82 -9.58 -37.34
C LYS A 67 6.45 -9.97 -36.79
N SER A 68 6.39 -10.90 -35.85
CA SER A 68 5.15 -11.29 -35.17
C SER A 68 4.49 -10.12 -34.43
N GLU A 69 5.25 -9.26 -33.76
CA GLU A 69 4.73 -8.07 -33.09
C GLU A 69 4.16 -7.06 -34.10
N LYS A 70 4.85 -6.84 -35.22
CA LYS A 70 4.40 -5.96 -36.31
C LYS A 70 3.08 -6.43 -36.92
N ASP A 71 2.93 -7.74 -37.14
CA ASP A 71 1.71 -8.34 -37.67
C ASP A 71 0.54 -8.26 -36.67
N ASN A 72 0.82 -8.17 -35.37
CA ASN A 72 -0.18 -8.07 -34.30
C ASN A 72 -0.62 -6.63 -33.97
N LEU A 73 0.18 -5.61 -34.31
CA LEU A 73 -0.15 -4.19 -34.04
C LEU A 73 -1.51 -3.75 -34.61
N PRO A 74 -1.88 -4.09 -35.86
CA PRO A 74 -3.20 -3.73 -36.42
C PRO A 74 -4.37 -4.33 -35.63
N ASN A 75 -4.25 -5.57 -35.15
CA ASN A 75 -5.27 -6.23 -34.33
C ASN A 75 -5.43 -5.53 -32.97
N LEU A 76 -4.32 -5.14 -32.34
CA LEU A 76 -4.34 -4.34 -31.11
C LEU A 76 -4.96 -2.96 -31.32
N GLU A 77 -4.67 -2.31 -32.45
CA GLU A 77 -5.26 -1.02 -32.83
C GLU A 77 -6.78 -1.14 -33.02
N GLU A 78 -7.26 -2.22 -33.63
CA GLU A 78 -8.68 -2.54 -33.78
C GLU A 78 -9.36 -2.80 -32.42
N LYS A 79 -8.73 -3.57 -31.52
CA LYS A 79 -9.26 -3.79 -30.15
C LYS A 79 -9.34 -2.49 -29.35
N LEU A 80 -8.33 -1.63 -29.45
CA LEU A 80 -8.34 -0.31 -28.81
C LEU A 80 -9.44 0.59 -29.39
N LYS A 81 -9.69 0.51 -30.71
CA LYS A 81 -10.78 1.23 -31.36
C LYS A 81 -12.15 0.78 -30.82
N ILE A 82 -12.39 -0.54 -30.73
CA ILE A 82 -13.62 -1.09 -30.14
C ILE A 82 -13.80 -0.62 -28.69
N TYR A 83 -12.72 -0.63 -27.90
CA TYR A 83 -12.75 -0.16 -26.51
C TYR A 83 -13.10 1.34 -26.40
N LYS A 84 -12.55 2.18 -27.29
CA LYS A 84 -12.88 3.61 -27.39
C LYS A 84 -14.34 3.82 -27.76
N GLU A 85 -14.84 3.10 -28.76
CA GLU A 85 -16.24 3.17 -29.18
C GLU A 85 -17.19 2.81 -28.02
N ASN A 86 -16.90 1.75 -27.27
CA ASN A 86 -17.68 1.37 -26.09
C ASN A 86 -17.62 2.42 -24.97
N THR A 87 -16.47 3.07 -24.79
CA THR A 87 -16.32 4.17 -23.82
C THR A 87 -17.15 5.40 -24.22
N ASN A 88 -17.21 5.72 -25.51
CA ASN A 88 -18.07 6.80 -26.03
C ASN A 88 -19.57 6.49 -25.86
N VAL A 89 -19.97 5.22 -26.00
CA VAL A 89 -21.35 4.78 -25.70
C VAL A 89 -21.68 5.02 -24.23
N ILE A 90 -20.76 4.68 -23.31
CA ILE A 90 -20.93 4.94 -21.86
C ILE A 90 -21.04 6.44 -21.59
N GLU A 91 -20.23 7.28 -22.23
CA GLU A 91 -20.30 8.74 -22.10
C GLU A 91 -21.66 9.29 -22.55
N LYS A 92 -22.20 8.82 -23.68
CA LYS A 92 -23.53 9.21 -24.14
C LYS A 92 -24.63 8.82 -23.16
N GLN A 93 -24.55 7.61 -22.58
CA GLN A 93 -25.54 7.14 -21.60
C GLN A 93 -25.42 7.87 -20.25
N TYR A 94 -24.22 8.27 -19.85
CA TYR A 94 -24.00 9.15 -18.70
C TYR A 94 -24.67 10.52 -18.89
N PHE A 95 -24.54 11.14 -20.07
CA PHE A 95 -25.23 12.40 -20.37
C PHE A 95 -26.76 12.25 -20.37
N ASN A 96 -27.28 11.11 -20.84
CA ASN A 96 -28.72 10.82 -20.78
C ASN A 96 -29.23 10.68 -19.32
N LEU A 97 -28.45 10.07 -18.43
CA LEU A 97 -28.76 9.98 -17.00
C LEU A 97 -28.88 11.35 -16.33
N MET A 98 -27.99 12.28 -16.68
CA MET A 98 -28.03 13.67 -16.18
C MET A 98 -29.29 14.43 -16.61
N ASN A 99 -29.93 14.01 -17.71
CA ASN A 99 -30.99 14.77 -18.40
C ASN A 99 -32.42 14.21 -18.20
N GLY A 100 -32.65 13.24 -17.32
CA GLY A 100 -33.99 13.06 -16.72
C GLY A 100 -34.67 11.68 -16.79
N ASP A 101 -33.97 10.58 -17.10
CA ASP A 101 -34.57 9.24 -16.99
C ASP A 101 -33.67 8.28 -16.19
N ILE A 102 -33.64 8.48 -14.87
CA ILE A 102 -32.63 7.88 -13.98
C ILE A 102 -32.80 6.36 -13.86
N LYS A 103 -34.04 5.84 -13.87
CA LYS A 103 -34.32 4.46 -13.45
C LYS A 103 -33.99 3.41 -14.52
N ASN A 104 -34.35 3.66 -15.79
CA ASN A 104 -34.02 2.75 -16.91
C ASN A 104 -32.54 2.86 -17.34
N ASN A 105 -31.95 4.05 -17.23
CA ASN A 105 -30.58 4.28 -17.71
C ASN A 105 -29.50 3.73 -16.75
N ILE A 106 -29.81 3.52 -15.46
CA ILE A 106 -28.89 2.91 -14.49
C ILE A 106 -28.53 1.46 -14.90
N GLU A 107 -29.52 0.64 -15.28
CA GLU A 107 -29.25 -0.75 -15.67
C GLU A 107 -28.49 -0.86 -17.00
N VAL A 108 -28.82 0.00 -17.96
CA VAL A 108 -28.11 0.08 -19.24
C VAL A 108 -26.66 0.49 -19.02
N MET A 109 -26.40 1.50 -18.19
CA MET A 109 -25.05 1.92 -17.82
C MET A 109 -24.26 0.83 -17.07
N LYS A 110 -24.90 0.08 -16.16
CA LYS A 110 -24.27 -1.07 -15.49
C LYS A 110 -23.81 -2.11 -16.52
N LYS A 111 -24.63 -2.43 -17.53
CA LYS A 111 -24.28 -3.36 -18.61
C LYS A 111 -23.15 -2.83 -19.51
N CYS A 112 -23.22 -1.56 -19.90
CA CYS A 112 -22.17 -0.93 -20.71
C CYS A 112 -20.83 -0.87 -19.98
N LEU A 113 -20.82 -0.55 -18.68
CA LEU A 113 -19.60 -0.57 -17.85
C LEU A 113 -19.05 -1.99 -17.67
N ALA A 114 -19.90 -3.01 -17.55
CA ALA A 114 -19.46 -4.41 -17.50
C ALA A 114 -18.80 -4.84 -18.82
N LYS A 115 -19.36 -4.43 -19.96
CA LYS A 115 -18.78 -4.68 -21.28
C LYS A 115 -17.45 -3.93 -21.47
N GLY A 116 -17.39 -2.64 -21.13
CA GLY A 116 -16.15 -1.86 -21.14
C GLY A 116 -15.08 -2.52 -20.28
N LYS A 117 -15.43 -3.03 -19.11
CA LYS A 117 -14.49 -3.77 -18.26
C LYS A 117 -13.97 -5.07 -18.89
N TYR A 118 -14.82 -5.85 -19.55
CA TYR A 118 -14.40 -7.05 -20.27
C TYR A 118 -13.41 -6.73 -21.40
N ASP A 119 -13.72 -5.70 -22.19
CA ASP A 119 -12.85 -5.27 -23.28
C ASP A 119 -11.51 -4.70 -22.78
N TYR A 120 -11.50 -4.06 -21.61
CA TYR A 120 -10.28 -3.61 -20.93
C TYR A 120 -9.34 -4.78 -20.63
N TYR A 121 -9.80 -5.87 -20.01
CA TYR A 121 -8.92 -6.99 -19.67
C TYR A 121 -8.37 -7.69 -20.90
N ASN A 122 -9.21 -7.94 -21.90
CA ASN A 122 -8.78 -8.52 -23.17
C ASN A 122 -7.69 -7.69 -23.89
N LEU A 123 -7.71 -6.37 -23.70
CA LEU A 123 -6.72 -5.46 -24.27
C LEU A 123 -5.47 -5.35 -23.38
N MET A 124 -5.65 -5.30 -22.07
CA MET A 124 -4.59 -5.10 -21.07
C MET A 124 -3.64 -6.28 -20.94
N ASP A 125 -4.18 -7.50 -20.92
CA ASP A 125 -3.39 -8.72 -20.85
C ASP A 125 -2.47 -8.81 -22.08
N SER A 126 -2.93 -8.33 -23.24
CA SER A 126 -2.10 -8.29 -24.45
C SER A 126 -1.06 -7.15 -24.46
N LEU A 127 -1.35 -5.98 -23.86
CA LEU A 127 -0.46 -4.80 -23.96
C LEU A 127 0.68 -4.79 -22.92
N TYR A 128 0.42 -5.20 -21.68
CA TYR A 128 1.42 -5.07 -20.61
C TYR A 128 2.63 -5.98 -20.82
N ASP A 129 2.35 -7.23 -21.17
CA ASP A 129 3.38 -8.23 -21.41
C ASP A 129 4.20 -7.82 -22.64
N ARG A 130 3.53 -7.40 -23.72
CA ARG A 130 4.23 -6.95 -24.94
C ARG A 130 5.10 -5.73 -24.74
N ILE A 131 4.69 -4.70 -23.98
CA ILE A 131 5.54 -3.54 -23.67
C ILE A 131 6.78 -3.98 -22.87
N SER A 132 6.59 -4.88 -21.90
CA SER A 132 7.67 -5.41 -21.06
C SER A 132 8.66 -6.23 -21.89
N TYR A 133 8.18 -7.18 -22.69
CA TYR A 133 8.99 -8.00 -23.58
C TYR A 133 9.74 -7.17 -24.62
N ASN A 134 9.06 -6.22 -25.28
CA ASN A 134 9.71 -5.34 -26.26
C ASN A 134 10.77 -4.42 -25.63
N SER A 135 10.54 -3.93 -24.40
CA SER A 135 11.55 -3.13 -23.67
C SER A 135 12.78 -3.96 -23.28
N ASN A 136 12.57 -5.22 -22.87
CA ASN A 136 13.67 -6.14 -22.58
C ASN A 136 14.44 -6.49 -23.85
N LEU A 137 13.74 -6.69 -24.96
CA LEU A 137 14.36 -6.88 -26.26
C LEU A 137 15.22 -5.67 -26.67
N SER A 138 14.75 -4.43 -26.45
CA SER A 138 15.57 -3.23 -26.65
C SER A 138 16.88 -3.28 -25.87
N GLN A 139 16.82 -3.67 -24.59
CA GLN A 139 18.01 -3.77 -23.74
C GLN A 139 18.96 -4.88 -24.18
N MET A 140 18.44 -6.02 -24.62
CA MET A 140 19.24 -7.12 -25.17
C MET A 140 19.95 -6.70 -26.46
N ILE A 141 19.23 -6.05 -27.39
CA ILE A 141 19.82 -5.56 -28.64
C ILE A 141 20.86 -4.45 -28.37
N LEU A 142 20.59 -3.54 -27.42
CA LEU A 142 21.55 -2.51 -27.01
C LEU A 142 22.81 -3.08 -26.34
N SER A 143 22.64 -4.10 -25.49
CA SER A 143 23.77 -4.80 -24.87
C SER A 143 24.58 -5.58 -25.91
N PHE A 144 23.91 -6.15 -26.90
CA PHE A 144 24.60 -6.79 -28.02
C PHE A 144 25.35 -5.77 -28.89
N LYS A 145 24.73 -4.63 -29.18
CA LYS A 145 25.36 -3.52 -29.88
C LYS A 145 26.60 -3.01 -29.15
N SER A 146 26.58 -2.91 -27.82
CA SER A 146 27.76 -2.49 -27.06
C SER A 146 28.88 -3.53 -27.12
N CYS A 147 28.56 -4.82 -27.18
CA CYS A 147 29.53 -5.89 -27.43
C CYS A 147 30.20 -5.79 -28.82
N LEU A 148 29.49 -5.28 -29.84
CA LEU A 148 30.06 -5.05 -31.18
C LEU A 148 30.97 -3.81 -31.25
N THR A 149 30.90 -2.88 -30.29
CA THR A 149 31.67 -1.63 -30.28
C THR A 149 33.04 -1.71 -29.57
N PHE A 150 33.41 -2.86 -29.01
CA PHE A 150 34.77 -3.07 -28.48
C PHE A 150 35.67 -3.76 -29.50
N PRO A 151 36.78 -3.14 -29.94
CA PRO A 151 37.76 -3.85 -30.75
C PRO A 151 38.62 -4.74 -29.85
N ASN A 152 38.78 -5.99 -30.30
CA ASN A 152 39.95 -6.86 -30.11
C ASN A 152 40.71 -6.78 -28.78
N THR A 153 40.54 -7.80 -27.94
CA THR A 153 41.71 -8.46 -27.34
C THR A 153 41.52 -9.98 -27.31
N GLY A 154 42.37 -10.68 -28.07
CA GLY A 154 42.79 -12.05 -27.76
C GLY A 154 41.93 -13.20 -28.28
N TYR A 155 42.24 -13.65 -29.51
CA TYR A 155 42.12 -15.07 -29.86
C TYR A 155 42.91 -15.92 -28.86
N THR A 156 42.32 -17.01 -28.36
CA THR A 156 42.99 -18.33 -28.31
C THR A 156 41.96 -19.45 -28.34
N ASN A 157 42.13 -20.33 -29.32
CA ASN A 157 41.55 -21.67 -29.36
C ASN A 157 41.89 -22.46 -28.09
N GLY A 158 40.96 -23.26 -27.60
CA GLY A 158 41.25 -24.32 -26.64
C GLY A 158 40.37 -24.29 -25.39
N LYS A 159 39.55 -25.33 -25.25
CA LYS A 159 38.71 -25.65 -24.10
C LYS A 159 39.45 -25.45 -22.77
N HIS A 160 39.02 -24.50 -21.94
CA HIS A 160 38.99 -24.58 -20.47
C HIS A 160 38.02 -23.51 -19.94
N SER A 161 36.94 -23.91 -19.27
CA SER A 161 36.14 -22.97 -18.49
C SER A 161 36.92 -22.59 -17.24
N TYR A 162 37.63 -21.48 -17.28
CA TYR A 162 38.20 -20.90 -16.08
C TYR A 162 37.05 -20.38 -15.22
N GLY A 163 36.65 -21.16 -14.20
CA GLY A 163 35.72 -20.72 -13.18
C GLY A 163 36.31 -19.52 -12.44
N PHE A 164 35.69 -18.35 -12.62
CA PHE A 164 36.07 -17.14 -11.91
C PHE A 164 35.83 -17.30 -10.41
N SER A 165 36.88 -17.19 -9.59
CA SER A 165 36.77 -17.41 -8.14
C SER A 165 36.29 -16.14 -7.43
N PHE A 166 34.98 -15.91 -7.47
CA PHE A 166 34.31 -14.75 -6.89
C PHE A 166 34.71 -14.45 -5.43
N LEU A 167 34.85 -15.49 -4.59
CA LEU A 167 35.22 -15.34 -3.18
C LEU A 167 36.69 -14.97 -2.95
N LYS A 168 37.55 -15.08 -3.97
CA LYS A 168 38.96 -14.67 -3.94
C LYS A 168 39.18 -13.24 -4.43
N LEU A 169 38.12 -12.53 -4.84
CA LEU A 169 38.21 -11.12 -5.17
C LEU A 169 38.68 -10.29 -3.98
N PRO A 170 39.43 -9.19 -4.22
CA PRO A 170 39.68 -8.17 -3.20
C PRO A 170 38.38 -7.70 -2.55
N LEU A 171 38.41 -7.46 -1.24
CA LEU A 171 37.21 -7.16 -0.43
C LEU A 171 36.32 -6.08 -1.07
N VAL A 172 36.91 -4.96 -1.49
CA VAL A 172 36.18 -3.83 -2.09
C VAL A 172 35.46 -4.22 -3.39
N ALA A 173 36.14 -4.97 -4.27
CA ALA A 173 35.55 -5.40 -5.53
C ALA A 173 34.42 -6.41 -5.31
N ARG A 174 34.63 -7.37 -4.41
CA ARG A 174 33.61 -8.36 -4.04
C ARG A 174 32.37 -7.68 -3.46
N ASP A 175 32.56 -6.77 -2.52
CA ASP A 175 31.47 -6.07 -1.84
C ASP A 175 30.69 -5.18 -2.81
N HIS A 176 31.37 -4.56 -3.78
CA HIS A 176 30.71 -3.80 -4.85
C HIS A 176 29.86 -4.69 -5.75
N VAL A 177 30.39 -5.86 -6.16
CA VAL A 177 29.63 -6.83 -6.95
C VAL A 177 28.41 -7.33 -6.18
N ILE A 178 28.55 -7.67 -4.89
CA ILE A 178 27.40 -8.09 -4.06
C ILE A 178 26.35 -6.99 -3.98
N ARG A 179 26.74 -5.71 -3.88
CA ARG A 179 25.79 -4.58 -3.87
C ARG A 179 25.09 -4.34 -5.21
N MET A 180 25.69 -4.79 -6.31
CA MET A 180 25.10 -4.72 -7.64
C MET A 180 24.20 -5.92 -7.96
N MET A 181 24.29 -7.01 -7.19
CA MET A 181 23.45 -8.19 -7.37
C MET A 181 21.97 -7.84 -7.21
N SER A 182 21.14 -8.49 -8.01
CA SER A 182 19.70 -8.45 -7.84
C SER A 182 19.29 -9.05 -6.50
N PHE A 183 18.09 -8.72 -6.06
CA PHE A 183 17.55 -9.25 -4.82
C PHE A 183 17.51 -10.80 -4.80
N VAL A 184 17.19 -11.43 -5.93
CA VAL A 184 17.15 -12.90 -6.03
C VAL A 184 18.56 -13.49 -5.97
N GLU A 185 19.54 -12.86 -6.62
CA GLU A 185 20.94 -13.26 -6.57
C GLU A 185 21.51 -13.17 -5.15
N LEU A 186 21.14 -12.13 -4.38
CA LEU A 186 21.50 -12.01 -2.97
C LEU A 186 20.94 -13.17 -2.12
N ILE A 187 19.67 -13.53 -2.33
CA ILE A 187 19.06 -14.68 -1.66
C ILE A 187 19.82 -15.96 -2.02
N GLN A 188 20.08 -16.19 -3.30
CA GLN A 188 20.79 -17.39 -3.76
C GLN A 188 22.21 -17.46 -3.19
N LEU A 189 22.96 -16.36 -3.25
CA LEU A 189 24.33 -16.29 -2.73
C LEU A 189 24.39 -16.55 -1.22
N SER A 190 23.45 -15.99 -0.46
CA SER A 190 23.36 -16.22 0.99
C SER A 190 23.08 -17.69 1.36
N ARG A 191 22.50 -18.46 0.43
CA ARG A 191 22.20 -19.88 0.61
C ARG A 191 23.34 -20.81 0.17
N CYS A 192 24.36 -20.30 -0.50
CA CYS A 192 25.49 -21.13 -0.95
C CYS A 192 26.36 -21.65 0.22
N SER A 193 26.52 -20.88 1.30
CA SER A 193 27.31 -21.26 2.49
C SER A 193 27.08 -20.30 3.66
N GLU A 194 27.39 -20.74 4.90
CA GLU A 194 27.43 -19.83 6.05
C GLU A 194 28.44 -18.68 5.87
N LYS A 195 29.51 -18.91 5.12
CA LYS A 195 30.50 -17.87 4.79
C LYS A 195 29.90 -16.77 3.92
N THR A 196 29.17 -17.13 2.86
CA THR A 196 28.51 -16.15 1.97
C THR A 196 27.35 -15.44 2.67
N LYS A 197 26.59 -16.15 3.52
CA LYS A 197 25.60 -15.55 4.40
C LYS A 197 26.21 -14.50 5.33
N SER A 198 27.32 -14.82 5.99
CA SER A 198 28.03 -13.91 6.88
C SER A 198 28.58 -12.68 6.15
N ILE A 199 29.10 -12.85 4.93
CA ILE A 199 29.55 -11.73 4.10
C ILE A 199 28.38 -10.80 3.78
N ILE A 200 27.26 -11.34 3.27
CA ILE A 200 26.06 -10.54 2.99
C ILE A 200 25.54 -9.83 4.24
N TYR A 201 25.51 -10.54 5.37
CA TYR A 201 25.09 -9.98 6.65
C TYR A 201 25.98 -8.83 7.13
N SER A 202 27.29 -8.90 6.86
CA SER A 202 28.23 -7.84 7.22
C SER A 202 28.11 -6.60 6.33
N LEU A 203 27.51 -6.74 5.15
CA LEU A 203 27.33 -5.66 4.20
C LEU A 203 26.11 -4.83 4.55
N SER A 204 26.29 -3.51 4.55
CA SER A 204 25.17 -2.59 4.53
C SER A 204 24.64 -2.48 3.10
N PHE A 205 23.31 -2.56 2.99
CA PHE A 205 22.57 -2.26 1.76
C PHE A 205 21.97 -0.86 1.90
N PRO A 206 22.74 0.21 1.61
CA PRO A 206 22.35 1.57 1.95
C PRO A 206 21.07 2.00 1.26
N ASN A 207 20.67 1.37 0.15
CA ASN A 207 19.47 1.74 -0.60
C ASN A 207 18.17 1.19 0.00
N ILE A 208 18.24 0.31 0.99
CA ILE A 208 17.09 -0.36 1.59
C ILE A 208 16.79 0.28 2.95
N LEU A 209 15.54 0.73 3.15
CA LEU A 209 15.13 1.44 4.36
C LEU A 209 14.35 0.54 5.33
N SER A 210 13.31 -0.14 4.85
CA SER A 210 12.42 -0.92 5.71
C SER A 210 11.55 -1.92 4.96
N LEU A 211 10.95 -2.82 5.73
CA LEU A 211 9.88 -3.72 5.28
C LEU A 211 8.52 -3.20 5.73
N ASP A 212 7.57 -3.17 4.79
CA ASP A 212 6.16 -3.12 5.14
C ASP A 212 5.49 -4.45 4.78
N LEU A 213 4.70 -4.98 5.70
CA LEU A 213 3.93 -6.21 5.49
C LEU A 213 2.49 -5.85 5.13
N VAL A 214 1.95 -6.45 4.08
CA VAL A 214 0.59 -6.23 3.62
C VAL A 214 -0.09 -7.58 3.44
N PHE A 215 -1.04 -7.87 4.30
CA PHE A 215 -1.91 -9.05 4.23
C PHE A 215 -3.23 -8.60 3.63
N ARG A 216 -3.49 -8.89 2.35
CA ARG A 216 -4.70 -8.44 1.66
C ARG A 216 -5.33 -9.54 0.84
N LYS A 217 -6.65 -9.67 0.93
CA LYS A 217 -7.45 -10.50 0.05
C LYS A 217 -7.72 -9.71 -1.23
N ARG A 218 -7.19 -10.15 -2.36
CA ARG A 218 -7.48 -9.51 -3.65
C ARG A 218 -8.88 -9.92 -4.07
N GLN A 219 -9.83 -9.01 -3.91
CA GLN A 219 -11.15 -9.14 -4.50
C GLN A 219 -11.06 -8.74 -5.97
N ASN A 220 -11.27 -9.68 -6.86
CA ASN A 220 -11.35 -9.43 -8.30
C ASN A 220 -12.72 -9.90 -8.80
N ILE A 221 -13.36 -9.10 -9.64
CA ILE A 221 -14.77 -9.30 -10.03
C ILE A 221 -14.94 -10.51 -10.97
N ILE A 222 -13.85 -11.01 -11.56
CA ILE A 222 -13.87 -12.04 -12.63
C ILE A 222 -13.13 -13.31 -12.20
N THR A 223 -12.24 -13.22 -11.21
CA THR A 223 -11.44 -14.37 -10.77
C THR A 223 -11.76 -14.70 -9.33
N PRO A 224 -11.74 -15.99 -8.93
CA PRO A 224 -12.02 -16.38 -7.56
C PRO A 224 -11.13 -15.59 -6.60
N ASP A 225 -11.70 -15.10 -5.50
CA ASP A 225 -10.93 -14.44 -4.46
C ASP A 225 -9.69 -15.26 -4.08
N TRP A 226 -8.51 -14.64 -4.04
CA TRP A 226 -7.32 -15.28 -3.47
C TRP A 226 -6.64 -14.41 -2.43
N ASN A 227 -5.92 -15.09 -1.54
CA ASN A 227 -5.15 -14.44 -0.50
C ASN A 227 -3.78 -14.04 -1.07
N GLU A 228 -3.44 -12.77 -0.89
CA GLU A 228 -2.17 -12.22 -1.29
C GLU A 228 -1.41 -11.71 -0.06
N TYR A 229 -0.21 -12.23 0.13
CA TYR A 229 0.71 -11.75 1.16
C TYR A 229 1.81 -10.97 0.47
N LYS A 230 1.82 -9.67 0.68
CA LYS A 230 2.71 -8.76 -0.02
C LYS A 230 3.73 -8.18 0.96
N LEU A 231 4.99 -8.26 0.59
CA LEU A 231 6.12 -7.64 1.25
C LEU A 231 6.57 -6.44 0.42
N CYS A 232 6.46 -5.24 0.96
CA CYS A 232 6.90 -4.01 0.28
C CYS A 232 8.26 -3.60 0.83
N LEU A 233 9.30 -3.68 0.01
CA LEU A 233 10.63 -3.15 0.28
C LEU A 233 10.61 -1.64 -0.03
N LYS A 234 10.86 -0.81 0.98
CA LYS A 234 11.04 0.64 0.80
C LYS A 234 12.50 0.95 0.52
N LEU A 235 12.76 1.68 -0.57
CA LEU A 235 14.09 2.09 -0.98
C LEU A 235 14.32 3.59 -0.71
N LYS A 236 15.59 4.00 -0.58
CA LYS A 236 15.97 5.39 -0.27
C LYS A 236 15.53 6.41 -1.30
N ASN A 237 15.42 6.01 -2.56
CA ASN A 237 14.95 6.86 -3.66
C ASN A 237 13.41 6.99 -3.70
N SER A 238 12.71 6.69 -2.60
CA SER A 238 11.25 6.67 -2.48
C SER A 238 10.53 5.67 -3.40
N SER A 239 11.26 4.81 -4.11
CA SER A 239 10.67 3.71 -4.87
C SER A 239 10.36 2.52 -3.96
N THR A 240 9.42 1.67 -4.41
CA THR A 240 9.07 0.43 -3.73
C THR A 240 9.30 -0.76 -4.65
N PHE A 241 9.75 -1.85 -4.05
CA PHE A 241 9.85 -3.16 -4.70
C PHE A 241 8.98 -4.15 -3.95
N ASN A 242 8.11 -4.88 -4.66
CA ASN A 242 7.11 -5.72 -4.02
C ASN A 242 7.44 -7.20 -4.18
N ILE A 243 7.41 -7.97 -3.10
CA ILE A 243 7.41 -9.44 -3.20
C ILE A 243 6.01 -9.91 -2.84
N ILE A 244 5.35 -10.54 -3.79
CA ILE A 244 3.97 -10.98 -3.68
C ILE A 244 4.01 -12.50 -3.54
N VAL A 245 3.51 -13.00 -2.43
CA VAL A 245 3.36 -14.44 -2.20
C VAL A 245 1.88 -14.79 -2.28
N SER A 246 1.52 -15.69 -3.19
CA SER A 246 0.14 -16.14 -3.39
C SER A 246 0.09 -17.66 -3.56
N ASN A 247 -1.13 -18.21 -3.51
CA ASN A 247 -1.41 -19.62 -3.79
C ASN A 247 -1.91 -19.85 -5.23
N ARG A 248 -1.84 -18.84 -6.09
CA ARG A 248 -2.41 -18.89 -7.44
C ARG A 248 -1.34 -18.74 -8.51
N HIS A 249 -1.32 -19.68 -9.45
CA HIS A 249 -0.51 -19.58 -10.67
C HIS A 249 -1.07 -18.46 -11.55
N GLN A 250 -0.21 -17.55 -12.02
CA GLN A 250 -0.55 -16.69 -13.15
C GLN A 250 -0.23 -17.49 -14.41
N GLU A 251 -1.25 -17.73 -15.24
CA GLU A 251 -1.10 -18.26 -16.59
C GLU A 251 -0.43 -17.16 -17.41
N ASP A 252 0.91 -17.22 -17.48
CA ASP A 252 1.79 -16.70 -18.53
C ASP A 252 3.07 -16.11 -17.94
N GLY A 253 4.18 -16.77 -18.28
CA GLY A 253 5.53 -16.33 -17.94
C GLY A 253 6.49 -17.49 -17.77
N SER A 254 7.75 -17.29 -18.16
CA SER A 254 8.85 -18.21 -17.87
C SER A 254 9.10 -18.26 -16.36
N SER A 255 8.39 -19.12 -15.64
CA SER A 255 8.55 -19.30 -14.19
C SER A 255 9.73 -20.22 -13.89
N ARG A 256 10.51 -19.88 -12.87
CA ARG A 256 11.52 -20.78 -12.30
C ARG A 256 10.89 -21.51 -11.13
N SER A 257 10.82 -22.84 -11.17
CA SER A 257 10.30 -23.64 -10.06
C SER A 257 11.40 -24.39 -9.31
N PHE A 258 11.30 -24.47 -7.98
CA PHE A 258 12.17 -25.28 -7.14
C PHE A 258 11.39 -25.88 -5.95
N ASN A 259 11.98 -26.87 -5.28
CA ASN A 259 11.41 -27.49 -4.08
C ASN A 259 12.15 -27.01 -2.82
N ASP A 260 11.44 -26.57 -1.77
CA ASP A 260 12.06 -26.22 -0.47
C ASP A 260 11.73 -27.27 0.61
N SER A 261 12.76 -27.93 1.14
CA SER A 261 12.65 -28.98 2.15
C SER A 261 12.02 -28.50 3.46
N ARG A 262 12.16 -27.21 3.82
CA ARG A 262 11.58 -26.64 5.05
C ARG A 262 10.08 -26.37 4.96
N LEU A 263 9.54 -26.41 3.75
CA LEU A 263 8.10 -26.41 3.50
C LEU A 263 7.55 -27.84 3.36
N GLY A 264 8.35 -28.87 3.67
CA GLY A 264 7.98 -30.26 3.42
C GLY A 264 8.05 -30.62 1.93
N TYR A 265 9.08 -30.15 1.22
CA TYR A 265 9.33 -30.39 -0.21
C TYR A 265 8.27 -29.84 -1.16
N ARG A 266 7.61 -28.74 -0.78
CA ARG A 266 6.59 -28.10 -1.63
C ARG A 266 7.22 -27.33 -2.78
N ARG A 267 6.54 -27.34 -3.94
CA ARG A 267 6.93 -26.60 -5.14
C ARG A 267 6.68 -25.10 -4.92
N VAL A 268 7.67 -24.29 -5.26
CA VAL A 268 7.62 -22.84 -5.25
C VAL A 268 7.97 -22.34 -6.64
N GLU A 269 7.14 -21.48 -7.20
CA GLU A 269 7.39 -20.85 -8.50
C GLU A 269 7.70 -19.37 -8.30
N ILE A 270 8.74 -18.89 -8.98
CA ILE A 270 9.16 -17.49 -8.94
C ILE A 270 9.04 -16.88 -10.33
N LEU A 271 8.36 -15.74 -10.40
CA LEU A 271 8.28 -14.85 -11.54
C LEU A 271 8.89 -13.49 -11.16
N GLU A 272 10.02 -13.17 -11.78
CA GLU A 272 10.70 -11.89 -11.58
C GLU A 272 10.18 -10.85 -12.56
N LEU A 273 9.67 -9.73 -12.03
CA LEU A 273 9.19 -8.57 -12.79
C LEU A 273 10.05 -7.35 -12.43
N LYS A 274 10.03 -6.32 -13.29
CA LYS A 274 10.86 -5.12 -13.14
C LYS A 274 10.76 -4.42 -11.77
N LYS A 275 9.60 -4.48 -11.11
CA LYS A 275 9.34 -3.84 -9.80
C LYS A 275 8.75 -4.79 -8.76
N SER A 276 8.69 -6.09 -9.07
CA SER A 276 8.13 -7.05 -8.14
C SER A 276 8.61 -8.47 -8.40
N ILE A 277 8.52 -9.33 -7.39
CA ILE A 277 8.69 -10.76 -7.52
C ILE A 277 7.38 -11.40 -7.11
N ASN A 278 6.78 -12.17 -8.01
CA ASN A 278 5.61 -12.98 -7.68
C ASN A 278 6.10 -14.39 -7.35
N ILE A 279 5.74 -14.86 -6.16
CA ILE A 279 6.07 -16.19 -5.66
C ILE A 279 4.76 -16.96 -5.47
N VAL A 280 4.61 -18.05 -6.21
CA VAL A 280 3.47 -18.95 -6.06
C VAL A 280 3.89 -20.10 -5.16
N CYS A 281 3.15 -20.26 -4.06
CA CYS A 281 3.30 -21.34 -3.11
C CYS A 281 1.94 -22.03 -2.94
N GLU A 282 1.79 -23.20 -3.56
CA GLU A 282 0.54 -23.96 -3.63
C GLU A 282 -0.06 -24.23 -2.23
N ASN A 283 0.78 -24.51 -1.23
CA ASN A 283 0.36 -24.86 0.12
C ASN A 283 1.23 -24.19 1.20
N GLY A 284 0.61 -23.61 2.23
CA GLY A 284 1.32 -23.02 3.37
C GLY A 284 1.87 -21.61 3.10
N THR A 285 1.22 -20.86 2.22
CA THR A 285 1.61 -19.52 1.77
C THR A 285 1.89 -18.56 2.93
N PHE A 286 1.08 -18.59 4.00
CA PHE A 286 1.33 -17.78 5.21
C PHE A 286 2.63 -18.17 5.91
N SER A 287 2.85 -19.47 6.16
CA SER A 287 4.08 -19.97 6.81
C SER A 287 5.32 -19.64 5.99
N PHE A 288 5.24 -19.76 4.66
CA PHE A 288 6.32 -19.36 3.77
C PHE A 288 6.57 -17.84 3.81
N PHE A 289 5.51 -17.03 3.85
CA PHE A 289 5.63 -15.59 3.97
C PHE A 289 6.35 -15.20 5.27
N ILE A 290 5.96 -15.77 6.41
CA ILE A 290 6.64 -15.52 7.70
C ILE A 290 8.11 -15.95 7.64
N TYR A 291 8.40 -17.14 7.11
CA TYR A 291 9.77 -17.62 6.90
C TYR A 291 10.59 -16.65 6.03
N LEU A 292 10.00 -16.13 4.95
CA LEU A 292 10.67 -15.18 4.07
C LEU A 292 10.99 -13.88 4.81
N VAL A 293 10.06 -13.36 5.62
CA VAL A 293 10.30 -12.14 6.38
C VAL A 293 11.39 -12.34 7.44
N ASP A 294 11.38 -13.47 8.16
CA ASP A 294 12.46 -13.80 9.12
C ASP A 294 13.81 -13.91 8.41
N PHE A 295 13.86 -14.63 7.29
CA PHE A 295 15.07 -14.75 6.49
C PHE A 295 15.62 -13.39 6.03
N LEU A 296 14.75 -12.49 5.56
CA LEU A 296 15.17 -11.16 5.11
C LEU A 296 15.59 -10.25 6.27
N SER A 297 14.90 -10.35 7.40
CA SER A 297 15.25 -9.64 8.62
C SER A 297 16.62 -10.10 9.13
N ASP A 298 16.88 -11.41 9.09
CA ASP A 298 18.13 -12.02 9.54
C ASP A 298 19.30 -11.76 8.58
N VAL A 299 19.10 -11.91 7.28
CA VAL A 299 20.19 -11.81 6.28
C VAL A 299 20.48 -10.37 5.89
N LEU A 300 19.45 -9.54 5.69
CA LEU A 300 19.58 -8.18 5.19
C LEU A 300 19.42 -7.11 6.28
N ARG A 301 19.28 -7.52 7.55
CA ARG A 301 19.11 -6.63 8.72
C ARG A 301 17.96 -5.64 8.56
N MET A 302 16.89 -6.06 7.90
CA MET A 302 15.74 -5.21 7.65
C MET A 302 14.83 -5.14 8.87
N THR A 303 14.26 -3.96 9.12
CA THR A 303 13.25 -3.77 10.18
C THR A 303 11.85 -3.64 9.60
N ILE A 304 10.89 -4.29 10.25
CA ILE A 304 9.46 -4.16 9.93
C ILE A 304 8.95 -2.84 10.51
N ASN A 305 8.45 -1.96 9.65
CA ASN A 305 7.95 -0.64 10.07
C ASN A 305 6.43 -0.59 10.10
N ASN A 306 5.78 -0.94 8.98
CA ASN A 306 4.33 -0.86 8.84
C ASN A 306 3.75 -2.25 8.55
N VAL A 307 2.65 -2.57 9.20
CA VAL A 307 1.89 -3.79 8.96
C VAL A 307 0.45 -3.42 8.66
N TYR A 308 -0.05 -3.89 7.53
CA TYR A 308 -1.42 -3.71 7.06
C TYR A 308 -2.09 -5.07 6.99
N ILE A 309 -3.18 -5.27 7.74
CA ILE A 309 -3.92 -6.53 7.79
C ILE A 309 -5.36 -6.28 7.37
N ASP A 310 -5.76 -6.84 6.24
CA ASP A 310 -7.17 -7.05 5.93
C ASP A 310 -7.63 -8.35 6.60
N LEU A 311 -8.55 -8.26 7.56
CA LEU A 311 -9.00 -9.41 8.34
C LEU A 311 -9.69 -10.49 7.51
N ARG A 312 -10.14 -10.18 6.30
CA ARG A 312 -10.71 -11.17 5.38
C ARG A 312 -9.64 -12.09 4.79
N THR A 313 -8.36 -11.74 4.94
CA THR A 313 -7.21 -12.49 4.39
C THR A 313 -6.71 -13.58 5.33
N LEU A 314 -6.68 -13.29 6.64
CA LEU A 314 -6.11 -14.18 7.65
C LEU A 314 -7.23 -14.86 8.44
N CYS A 315 -7.17 -16.18 8.55
CA CYS A 315 -8.04 -16.88 9.50
C CYS A 315 -7.56 -16.64 10.95
N SER A 316 -8.40 -16.95 11.93
CA SER A 316 -8.12 -16.71 13.36
C SER A 316 -6.81 -17.34 13.84
N THR A 317 -6.48 -18.55 13.37
CA THR A 317 -5.24 -19.25 13.75
C THR A 317 -3.99 -18.60 13.15
N GLN A 318 -4.06 -18.11 11.92
CA GLN A 318 -2.96 -17.37 11.29
C GLN A 318 -2.74 -16.02 11.96
N LEU A 319 -3.83 -15.31 12.29
CA LEU A 319 -3.76 -14.03 12.97
C LEU A 319 -3.17 -14.18 14.39
N HIS A 320 -3.59 -15.21 15.14
CA HIS A 320 -2.97 -15.55 16.41
C HIS A 320 -1.48 -15.90 16.25
N SER A 321 -1.14 -16.73 15.26
CA SER A 321 0.24 -17.11 14.97
C SER A 321 1.11 -15.91 14.61
N PHE A 322 0.57 -14.94 13.85
CA PHE A 322 1.25 -13.70 13.50
C PHE A 322 1.59 -12.87 14.75
N PHE A 323 0.65 -12.69 15.67
CA PHE A 323 0.90 -11.89 16.88
C PHE A 323 1.76 -12.63 17.92
N CYS A 324 1.80 -13.98 17.89
CA CYS A 324 2.75 -14.79 18.66
C CYS A 324 4.19 -14.76 18.10
N TRP A 325 4.36 -14.34 16.85
CA TRP A 325 5.65 -14.36 16.17
C TRP A 325 6.60 -13.32 16.78
N LYS A 326 7.85 -13.73 17.02
CA LYS A 326 8.87 -12.92 17.72
C LYS A 326 9.05 -11.54 17.07
N SER A 327 9.09 -11.47 15.75
CA SER A 327 9.32 -10.24 15.00
C SER A 327 8.12 -9.28 15.02
N ALA A 328 6.92 -9.77 15.33
CA ALA A 328 5.73 -8.91 15.46
C ALA A 328 5.87 -7.91 16.61
N LYS A 329 6.63 -8.25 17.67
CA LYS A 329 6.88 -7.36 18.81
C LYS A 329 7.69 -6.11 18.46
N LEU A 330 8.31 -6.06 17.28
CA LEU A 330 9.10 -4.93 16.80
C LEU A 330 8.28 -3.95 15.95
N ILE A 331 7.02 -4.28 15.66
CA ILE A 331 6.14 -3.46 14.83
C ILE A 331 5.89 -2.11 15.51
N LYS A 332 6.01 -1.04 14.73
CA LYS A 332 5.74 0.33 15.17
C LYS A 332 4.37 0.82 14.72
N ASN A 333 3.96 0.44 13.51
CA ASN A 333 2.70 0.91 12.92
C ASN A 333 1.86 -0.28 12.46
N LEU A 334 0.64 -0.40 12.99
CA LEU A 334 -0.31 -1.46 12.66
C LEU A 334 -1.62 -0.86 12.15
N SER A 335 -2.06 -1.30 10.97
CA SER A 335 -3.36 -0.96 10.39
C SER A 335 -4.16 -2.25 10.19
N ILE A 336 -5.37 -2.31 10.76
CA ILE A 336 -6.30 -3.42 10.62
C ILE A 336 -7.53 -2.90 9.87
N GLU A 337 -7.86 -3.53 8.76
CA GLU A 337 -8.90 -3.09 7.82
C GLU A 337 -9.90 -4.22 7.56
N ASN A 338 -11.16 -3.84 7.32
CA ASN A 338 -12.25 -4.75 6.92
C ASN A 338 -12.56 -5.87 7.93
N GLY A 339 -13.73 -6.50 7.81
CA GLY A 339 -14.14 -7.58 8.73
C GLY A 339 -14.46 -7.09 10.15
N ARG A 340 -14.47 -8.04 11.11
CA ARG A 340 -14.73 -7.77 12.53
C ARG A 340 -13.64 -8.39 13.41
N VAL A 341 -13.10 -7.63 14.36
CA VAL A 341 -12.20 -8.16 15.40
C VAL A 341 -13.02 -8.46 16.67
N ARG A 342 -12.84 -9.66 17.21
CA ARG A 342 -13.41 -10.05 18.51
C ARG A 342 -12.58 -9.51 19.68
N SER A 343 -13.22 -9.32 20.83
CA SER A 343 -12.59 -8.81 22.06
C SER A 343 -11.36 -9.60 22.51
N GLU A 344 -11.37 -10.93 22.37
CA GLU A 344 -10.26 -11.78 22.80
C GLU A 344 -9.01 -11.50 21.94
N THR A 345 -9.22 -11.38 20.62
CA THR A 345 -8.18 -11.05 19.66
C THR A 345 -7.60 -9.66 19.90
N LEU A 346 -8.43 -8.66 20.19
CA LEU A 346 -7.95 -7.32 20.54
C LEU A 346 -7.11 -7.32 21.80
N THR A 347 -7.58 -8.00 22.84
CA THR A 347 -6.84 -8.11 24.11
C THR A 347 -5.48 -8.75 23.88
N PHE A 348 -5.40 -9.75 22.98
CA PHE A 348 -4.14 -10.37 22.60
C PHE A 348 -3.21 -9.41 21.84
N ILE A 349 -3.74 -8.67 20.87
CA ILE A 349 -2.99 -7.64 20.12
C ILE A 349 -2.40 -6.62 21.09
N PHE A 350 -3.22 -6.10 22.01
CA PHE A 350 -2.83 -5.07 22.98
C PHE A 350 -1.79 -5.56 23.99
N LYS A 351 -1.87 -6.82 24.42
CA LYS A 351 -0.86 -7.43 25.30
C LYS A 351 0.46 -7.72 24.59
N SER A 352 0.41 -8.06 23.30
CA SER A 352 1.58 -8.58 22.57
C SER A 352 2.46 -7.50 21.96
N LEU A 353 1.93 -6.29 21.75
CA LEU A 353 2.59 -5.23 20.97
C LEU A 353 2.93 -4.00 21.84
N SER A 354 3.99 -4.11 22.65
CA SER A 354 4.40 -3.07 23.60
C SER A 354 5.11 -1.85 22.99
N SER A 355 5.51 -1.89 21.72
CA SER A 355 6.30 -0.83 21.06
C SER A 355 5.53 -0.04 20.00
N LEU A 356 4.20 -0.15 19.97
CA LEU A 356 3.39 0.52 18.96
C LEU A 356 3.48 2.04 19.10
N LYS A 357 3.78 2.69 17.97
CA LYS A 357 3.68 4.13 17.77
C LYS A 357 2.38 4.53 17.12
N SER A 358 1.84 3.69 16.23
CA SER A 358 0.58 3.98 15.56
C SER A 358 -0.28 2.73 15.43
N LEU A 359 -1.57 2.90 15.70
CA LEU A 359 -2.58 1.86 15.57
C LEU A 359 -3.81 2.42 14.87
N HIS A 360 -4.20 1.79 13.76
CA HIS A 360 -5.33 2.20 12.95
C HIS A 360 -6.33 1.05 12.78
N PHE A 361 -7.60 1.33 13.05
CA PHE A 361 -8.72 0.41 12.84
C PHE A 361 -9.70 0.97 11.82
N SER A 362 -9.87 0.24 10.71
CA SER A 362 -10.90 0.47 9.69
C SER A 362 -11.85 -0.73 9.60
N CYS A 363 -12.10 -1.40 10.72
CA CYS A 363 -12.93 -2.60 10.83
C CYS A 363 -13.89 -2.48 12.01
N GLY A 364 -14.98 -3.26 11.98
CA GLY A 364 -15.90 -3.35 13.11
C GLY A 364 -15.27 -4.07 14.30
N LEU A 365 -15.65 -3.69 15.52
CA LEU A 365 -15.16 -4.28 16.75
C LEU A 365 -16.37 -4.76 17.57
N GLU A 366 -16.44 -6.05 17.88
CA GLU A 366 -17.59 -6.63 18.59
C GLU A 366 -17.41 -6.50 20.11
N ALA A 367 -18.26 -5.71 20.76
CA ALA A 367 -18.43 -5.63 22.22
C ALA A 367 -17.11 -5.70 23.02
N ALA A 368 -16.11 -4.91 22.61
CA ALA A 368 -14.79 -4.93 23.22
C ALA A 368 -14.80 -4.23 24.58
N LYS A 369 -15.05 -5.00 25.65
CA LYS A 369 -14.66 -4.57 26.99
C LYS A 369 -13.13 -4.59 27.06
N LEU A 370 -12.53 -3.40 27.09
CA LEU A 370 -11.10 -3.25 27.39
C LEU A 370 -10.86 -3.70 28.84
N SER A 371 -10.34 -4.92 28.98
CA SER A 371 -9.96 -5.52 30.27
C SER A 371 -8.63 -4.95 30.78
N SER A 372 -7.75 -4.51 29.88
CA SER A 372 -6.47 -3.87 30.18
C SER A 372 -6.34 -2.54 29.45
N PRO A 373 -5.56 -1.58 29.99
CA PRO A 373 -5.18 -0.37 29.26
C PRO A 373 -4.53 -0.67 27.91
N LEU A 374 -4.86 0.14 26.90
CA LEU A 374 -4.19 0.17 25.61
C LEU A 374 -3.20 1.33 25.62
N ILE A 375 -1.91 1.03 25.48
CA ILE A 375 -0.84 2.03 25.48
C ILE A 375 -0.22 2.06 24.08
N VAL A 376 -0.31 3.22 23.42
CA VAL A 376 0.26 3.46 22.09
C VAL A 376 1.02 4.78 22.14
N ALA A 377 2.30 4.77 21.80
CA ALA A 377 3.17 5.93 22.03
C ALA A 377 2.82 7.16 21.19
N GLY A 378 2.08 7.02 20.08
CA GLY A 378 1.76 8.12 19.17
C GLY A 378 0.27 8.21 18.90
N CYS A 379 -0.20 7.63 17.80
CA CYS A 379 -1.56 7.84 17.30
C CYS A 379 -2.41 6.57 17.32
N VAL A 380 -3.62 6.68 17.86
CA VAL A 380 -4.70 5.70 17.71
C VAL A 380 -5.80 6.30 16.86
N LYS A 381 -6.08 5.67 15.71
CA LYS A 381 -7.11 6.11 14.79
C LYS A 381 -8.16 5.01 14.61
N MET A 382 -9.43 5.37 14.77
CA MET A 382 -10.55 4.44 14.64
C MET A 382 -11.58 5.00 13.67
N LEU A 383 -11.63 4.43 12.47
CA LEU A 383 -12.69 4.74 11.52
C LEU A 383 -14.03 4.26 12.08
N ASP A 384 -14.13 3.03 12.58
CA ASP A 384 -15.32 2.51 13.26
C ASP A 384 -15.12 2.37 14.78
N GLY A 385 -15.50 3.41 15.51
CA GLY A 385 -15.56 3.50 16.96
C GLY A 385 -16.96 3.32 17.56
N ARG A 386 -17.95 2.74 16.87
CA ARG A 386 -19.33 2.59 17.40
C ARG A 386 -19.45 1.67 18.62
N TRP A 387 -18.44 0.85 18.83
CA TRP A 387 -18.29 -0.01 20.00
C TRP A 387 -17.73 0.73 21.22
N MET A 388 -17.16 1.93 21.01
CA MET A 388 -16.47 2.68 22.04
C MET A 388 -17.46 3.15 23.10
N THR A 389 -17.14 2.86 24.36
CA THR A 389 -17.83 3.39 25.54
C THR A 389 -16.93 4.38 26.26
N CYS A 390 -17.49 5.22 27.14
CA CYS A 390 -16.69 6.08 28.01
C CYS A 390 -15.63 5.29 28.80
N ASP A 391 -15.99 4.12 29.34
CA ASP A 391 -15.06 3.24 30.07
C ASP A 391 -13.89 2.75 29.21
N ALA A 392 -14.12 2.57 27.90
CA ALA A 392 -13.09 2.16 26.98
C ALA A 392 -12.18 3.33 26.62
N LEU A 393 -12.74 4.53 26.39
CA LEU A 393 -11.98 5.75 26.09
C LEU A 393 -10.91 6.04 27.15
N ILE A 394 -11.29 6.00 28.42
CA ILE A 394 -10.38 6.32 29.54
C ILE A 394 -9.27 5.29 29.78
N LYS A 395 -9.32 4.14 29.07
CA LYS A 395 -8.30 3.08 29.12
C LYS A 395 -7.35 3.13 27.94
N ILE A 396 -7.47 4.09 27.03
CA ILE A 396 -6.58 4.28 25.89
C ILE A 396 -5.64 5.44 26.22
N TYR A 397 -4.34 5.14 26.26
CA TYR A 397 -3.26 6.10 26.49
C TYR A 397 -2.46 6.27 25.20
N CYS A 398 -2.51 7.47 24.62
CA CYS A 398 -1.79 7.83 23.41
C CYS A 398 -1.67 9.35 23.25
N GLU A 399 -0.76 9.82 22.39
CA GLU A 399 -0.64 11.25 22.08
C GLU A 399 -1.83 11.77 21.28
N GLU A 400 -2.31 11.03 20.27
CA GLU A 400 -3.42 11.46 19.43
C GLU A 400 -4.46 10.35 19.25
N LEU A 401 -5.68 10.59 19.76
CA LEU A 401 -6.84 9.71 19.61
C LEU A 401 -7.85 10.32 18.64
N LEU A 402 -8.09 9.65 17.52
CA LEU A 402 -9.01 10.10 16.47
C LEU A 402 -10.11 9.06 16.25
N ILE A 403 -11.36 9.43 16.48
CA ILE A 403 -12.52 8.53 16.37
C ILE A 403 -13.54 9.11 15.39
N TYR A 404 -13.90 8.34 14.36
CA TYR A 404 -14.85 8.76 13.34
C TYR A 404 -16.26 8.23 13.60
N PHE A 405 -16.65 7.04 13.12
CA PHE A 405 -17.99 6.49 13.37
C PHE A 405 -18.11 6.11 14.83
N ASN A 406 -18.93 6.83 15.58
CA ASN A 406 -19.05 6.60 17.02
C ASN A 406 -20.51 6.79 17.47
N LYS A 407 -20.78 6.36 18.70
CA LYS A 407 -22.06 6.57 19.40
C LYS A 407 -21.87 7.45 20.65
N LEU A 408 -20.74 8.15 20.74
CA LEU A 408 -20.39 8.95 21.91
C LEU A 408 -21.32 10.16 21.98
N THR A 409 -21.88 10.38 23.15
CA THR A 409 -22.75 11.50 23.46
C THR A 409 -21.96 12.65 24.06
N CYS A 410 -22.57 13.83 24.18
CA CYS A 410 -21.97 14.94 24.93
C CYS A 410 -21.67 14.54 26.39
N THR A 411 -22.47 13.66 26.99
CA THR A 411 -22.21 13.08 28.33
C THR A 411 -20.93 12.26 28.36
N ASP A 412 -20.69 11.39 27.37
CA ASP A 412 -19.47 10.58 27.32
C ASP A 412 -18.22 11.46 27.16
N ILE A 413 -18.30 12.50 26.33
CA ILE A 413 -17.22 13.46 26.13
C ILE A 413 -16.98 14.28 27.41
N ASN A 414 -18.02 14.74 28.09
CA ASN A 414 -17.93 15.44 29.38
C ASN A 414 -17.22 14.58 30.44
N LEU A 415 -17.58 13.29 30.54
CA LEU A 415 -16.93 12.35 31.44
C LEU A 415 -15.46 12.14 31.10
N PHE A 416 -15.11 12.04 29.82
CA PHE A 416 -13.71 11.99 29.38
C PHE A 416 -12.92 13.23 29.83
N ILE A 417 -13.46 14.44 29.62
CA ILE A 417 -12.80 15.69 30.02
C ILE A 417 -12.59 15.72 31.53
N LYS A 418 -13.62 15.40 32.32
CA LYS A 418 -13.52 15.32 33.79
C LYS A 418 -12.50 14.29 34.23
N ASN A 419 -12.42 13.14 33.55
CA ASN A 419 -11.41 12.14 33.84
C ASN A 419 -9.99 12.67 33.56
N TRP A 420 -9.77 13.38 32.44
CA TRP A 420 -8.47 13.98 32.13
C TRP A 420 -8.05 15.05 33.15
N ILE A 421 -8.99 15.89 33.61
CA ILE A 421 -8.74 16.91 34.65
C ILE A 421 -8.24 16.25 35.95
N ASN A 422 -8.76 15.07 36.28
CA ASN A 422 -8.43 14.34 37.50
C ASN A 422 -7.32 13.28 37.30
N SER A 423 -6.79 13.13 36.10
CA SER A 423 -5.72 12.16 35.80
C SER A 423 -4.33 12.79 35.92
N ASN A 424 -3.32 11.93 35.92
CA ASN A 424 -1.91 12.29 35.79
C ASN A 424 -1.37 12.04 34.37
N ASP A 425 -2.26 11.89 33.38
CA ASP A 425 -1.85 11.66 31.99
C ASP A 425 -1.26 12.96 31.41
N THR A 426 0.02 12.90 31.09
CA THR A 426 0.82 13.98 30.49
C THR A 426 1.24 13.64 29.05
N THR A 427 0.60 12.65 28.44
CA THR A 427 0.93 12.18 27.08
C THR A 427 -0.09 12.63 26.04
N LEU A 428 -1.37 12.69 26.41
CA LEU A 428 -2.46 13.07 25.51
C LEU A 428 -2.26 14.49 24.97
N ARG A 429 -2.11 14.63 23.65
CA ARG A 429 -2.06 15.91 22.94
C ARG A 429 -3.36 16.22 22.20
N VAL A 430 -4.03 15.22 21.65
CA VAL A 430 -5.22 15.40 20.80
C VAL A 430 -6.23 14.29 21.08
N PHE A 431 -7.48 14.68 21.32
CA PHE A 431 -8.65 13.82 21.24
C PHE A 431 -9.66 14.44 20.27
N GLN A 432 -10.01 13.74 19.20
CA GLN A 432 -11.00 14.19 18.23
C GLN A 432 -12.07 13.14 17.98
N VAL A 433 -13.31 13.60 17.94
CA VAL A 433 -14.48 12.80 17.65
C VAL A 433 -15.26 13.45 16.52
N ALA A 434 -15.53 12.69 15.46
CA ALA A 434 -16.37 13.15 14.37
C ALA A 434 -17.85 13.17 14.80
N GLY A 435 -18.44 14.35 14.78
CA GLY A 435 -19.86 14.56 15.01
C GLY A 435 -20.26 15.98 15.36
N SER A 436 -21.54 16.25 15.12
CA SER A 436 -22.19 17.45 15.61
C SER A 436 -22.46 17.30 17.11
N HIS A 437 -21.57 17.88 17.92
CA HIS A 437 -21.72 17.97 19.37
C HIS A 437 -22.07 19.39 19.83
N GLY A 438 -22.06 20.37 18.92
CA GLY A 438 -22.41 21.76 19.19
C GLY A 438 -23.87 22.02 19.51
N ASN A 439 -24.78 21.09 19.20
CA ASN A 439 -26.22 21.27 19.46
C ASN A 439 -26.62 21.00 20.93
N ASP A 440 -25.73 20.41 21.73
CA ASP A 440 -25.98 20.07 23.14
C ASP A 440 -24.75 20.45 23.99
N THR A 441 -24.37 21.72 23.88
CA THR A 441 -23.25 22.29 24.65
C THR A 441 -23.53 22.34 26.15
N GLU A 442 -24.81 22.42 26.55
CA GLU A 442 -25.21 22.39 27.97
C GLU A 442 -24.79 21.07 28.61
N THR A 443 -25.12 19.92 27.99
CA THR A 443 -24.70 18.62 28.51
C THR A 443 -23.19 18.44 28.41
N LEU A 444 -22.57 18.93 27.33
CA LEU A 444 -21.12 18.83 27.11
C LEU A 444 -20.31 19.55 28.19
N PHE A 445 -20.75 20.73 28.63
CA PHE A 445 -20.02 21.57 29.59
C PHE A 445 -20.52 21.48 31.02
N ARG A 446 -21.55 20.67 31.28
CA ARG A 446 -22.15 20.51 32.60
C ARG A 446 -21.11 20.23 33.69
N GLY A 447 -21.03 21.11 34.69
CA GLY A 447 -20.09 21.03 35.82
C GLY A 447 -18.64 21.36 35.47
N LEU A 448 -18.40 22.07 34.36
CA LEU A 448 -17.10 22.60 33.93
C LEU A 448 -17.15 24.12 33.72
N GLU A 449 -18.30 24.76 33.95
CA GLU A 449 -18.59 26.15 33.59
C GLU A 449 -17.59 27.13 34.21
N ASP A 450 -17.26 26.95 35.49
CA ASP A 450 -16.32 27.81 36.21
C ASP A 450 -14.85 27.59 35.80
N LEU A 451 -14.56 26.47 35.13
CA LEU A 451 -13.21 26.11 34.68
C LEU A 451 -12.93 26.58 33.25
N LEU A 452 -13.98 26.81 32.46
CA LEU A 452 -13.89 27.19 31.06
C LEU A 452 -13.56 28.68 30.92
N LYS A 453 -12.48 28.98 30.21
CA LYS A 453 -12.04 30.35 29.92
C LYS A 453 -11.96 30.59 28.41
N PRO A 454 -12.33 31.78 27.91
CA PRO A 454 -12.07 32.11 26.51
C PRO A 454 -10.57 32.18 26.23
N TRP A 455 -10.18 31.99 24.97
CA TRP A 455 -8.79 32.07 24.55
C TRP A 455 -8.11 33.38 25.00
N ASN A 456 -6.94 33.23 25.62
CA ASN A 456 -6.06 34.34 25.99
C ASN A 456 -4.72 34.22 25.23
N LYS A 457 -4.45 35.18 24.33
CA LYS A 457 -3.22 35.25 23.53
C LYS A 457 -1.92 35.31 24.34
N SER A 458 -2.00 35.75 25.60
CA SER A 458 -0.84 35.82 26.51
C SER A 458 -0.55 34.48 27.19
N GLU A 459 -1.53 33.57 27.25
CA GLU A 459 -1.38 32.26 27.89
C GLU A 459 -0.99 31.17 26.90
N ARG A 460 -1.47 31.26 25.64
CA ARG A 460 -1.11 30.35 24.55
C ARG A 460 -1.32 30.96 23.16
N GLY A 461 -0.68 30.36 22.17
CA GLY A 461 -0.83 30.68 20.75
C GLY A 461 -2.22 30.34 20.18
N PRO A 462 -2.53 30.88 18.99
CA PRO A 462 -3.84 30.68 18.35
C PRO A 462 -3.98 29.33 17.64
N ILE A 463 -2.88 28.77 17.13
CA ILE A 463 -2.88 27.60 16.25
C ILE A 463 -2.22 26.42 16.95
N PHE A 464 -2.89 25.27 16.93
CA PHE A 464 -2.36 24.00 17.42
C PHE A 464 -1.96 23.09 16.25
N GLU A 465 -0.79 22.45 16.32
CA GLU A 465 -0.35 21.54 15.26
C GLU A 465 -0.55 20.06 15.67
N THR A 466 -1.51 19.39 15.03
CA THR A 466 -1.68 17.93 15.14
C THR A 466 -0.67 17.19 14.25
N GLN A 467 -0.57 15.86 14.37
CA GLN A 467 0.27 15.07 13.45
C GLN A 467 -0.18 15.20 11.98
N ALA A 468 -1.47 15.48 11.71
CA ALA A 468 -2.02 15.50 10.36
C ALA A 468 -2.18 16.91 9.76
N TYR A 469 -2.54 17.92 10.56
CA TYR A 469 -2.87 19.28 10.09
C TYR A 469 -2.80 20.31 11.23
N ALA A 470 -2.80 21.60 10.89
CA ALA A 470 -2.94 22.69 11.86
C ALA A 470 -4.41 22.99 12.16
N LEU A 471 -4.73 23.26 13.42
CA LEU A 471 -6.07 23.56 13.93
C LEU A 471 -6.10 24.99 14.48
N ASP A 472 -7.12 25.76 14.11
CA ASP A 472 -7.39 27.07 14.72
C ASP A 472 -8.16 26.89 16.05
N CYS A 473 -7.55 27.36 17.13
CA CYS A 473 -8.06 27.24 18.49
C CYS A 473 -8.45 28.58 19.11
N GLN A 474 -8.56 29.66 18.33
CA GLN A 474 -8.90 31.01 18.83
C GLN A 474 -10.32 31.08 19.41
N ASN A 475 -11.26 30.35 18.80
CA ASN A 475 -12.65 30.31 19.24
C ASN A 475 -12.94 29.19 20.25
N GLY A 476 -11.90 28.47 20.69
CA GLY A 476 -12.03 27.40 21.68
C GLY A 476 -12.09 27.91 23.12
N LEU A 477 -12.57 27.05 24.02
CA LEU A 477 -12.59 27.29 25.46
C LEU A 477 -11.46 26.52 26.14
N ASP A 478 -10.71 27.20 27.00
CA ASP A 478 -9.56 26.66 27.69
C ASP A 478 -9.93 26.16 29.09
N ILE A 479 -9.33 25.04 29.49
CA ILE A 479 -9.32 24.51 30.86
C ILE A 479 -7.87 24.34 31.27
N GLN A 480 -7.50 24.87 32.43
CA GLN A 480 -6.19 24.66 33.02
C GLN A 480 -6.27 23.58 34.10
N ARG A 481 -5.46 22.53 33.97
CA ARG A 481 -5.33 21.47 34.97
C ARG A 481 -4.36 21.89 36.09
N SER A 482 -4.42 21.22 37.23
CA SER A 482 -3.62 21.51 38.43
C SER A 482 -2.11 21.44 38.21
N ASP A 483 -1.64 20.66 37.24
CA ASP A 483 -0.22 20.56 36.84
C ASP A 483 0.22 21.67 35.86
N GLY A 484 -0.68 22.58 35.49
CA GLY A 484 -0.40 23.70 34.61
C GLY A 484 -0.53 23.41 33.12
N LEU A 485 -0.92 22.20 32.71
CA LEU A 485 -1.31 21.93 31.33
C LEU A 485 -2.62 22.67 31.01
N ILE A 486 -2.68 23.22 29.80
CA ILE A 486 -3.88 23.86 29.27
C ILE A 486 -4.45 22.92 28.21
N ALA A 487 -5.75 22.65 28.28
CA ALA A 487 -6.49 22.00 27.22
C ALA A 487 -7.49 22.97 26.60
N THR A 488 -7.68 22.91 25.28
CA THR A 488 -8.66 23.71 24.56
C THR A 488 -9.73 22.81 23.96
N LEU A 489 -10.99 23.17 24.18
CA LEU A 489 -12.17 22.56 23.63
C LEU A 489 -12.62 23.38 22.41
N CYS A 490 -12.51 22.80 21.23
CA CYS A 490 -13.02 23.36 19.99
C CYS A 490 -14.25 22.55 19.56
N VAL A 491 -15.40 23.21 19.53
CA VAL A 491 -16.66 22.60 19.10
C VAL A 491 -17.02 23.17 17.74
N ASP A 492 -16.91 22.33 16.70
CA ASP A 492 -17.34 22.63 15.35
C ASP A 492 -18.61 21.82 15.03
N GLU A 493 -19.32 22.15 13.95
CA GLU A 493 -20.55 21.48 13.50
C GLU A 493 -20.34 19.98 13.22
N SER A 494 -19.09 19.57 13.00
CA SER A 494 -18.75 18.25 12.47
C SER A 494 -17.68 17.49 13.23
N VAL A 495 -16.91 18.15 14.07
CA VAL A 495 -15.84 17.55 14.85
C VAL A 495 -15.77 18.25 16.20
N PHE A 496 -15.75 17.45 17.26
CA PHE A 496 -15.31 17.91 18.58
C PHE A 496 -13.80 17.67 18.69
N SER A 497 -13.03 18.69 19.07
CA SER A 497 -11.59 18.58 19.35
C SER A 497 -11.27 19.01 20.77
N PHE A 498 -10.53 18.17 21.48
CA PHE A 498 -9.91 18.46 22.76
C PHE A 498 -8.38 18.36 22.57
N VAL A 499 -7.69 19.49 22.65
CA VAL A 499 -6.23 19.56 22.42
C VAL A 499 -5.50 20.04 23.65
N VAL A 500 -4.36 19.42 23.98
CA VAL A 500 -3.57 19.70 25.19
C VAL A 500 -2.23 20.32 24.81
N TRP A 501 -2.01 21.55 25.28
CA TRP A 501 -0.84 22.36 24.97
C TRP A 501 0.35 21.95 25.85
N HIS A 502 1.22 21.13 25.28
CA HIS A 502 2.52 20.79 25.88
C HIS A 502 3.58 21.87 25.59
N ASP A 503 3.45 22.50 24.44
CA ASP A 503 4.09 23.76 24.09
C ASP A 503 2.98 24.78 23.89
N ARG A 504 3.00 25.87 24.65
CA ARG A 504 1.97 26.91 24.59
C ARG A 504 2.13 27.83 23.39
N PHE A 505 3.32 27.91 22.79
CA PHE A 505 3.62 28.78 21.65
C PHE A 505 4.41 28.01 20.58
N PRO A 506 3.81 26.96 19.99
CA PRO A 506 4.50 26.11 19.04
C PRO A 506 4.83 26.86 17.74
N GLN A 507 5.96 26.51 17.13
CA GLN A 507 6.22 26.92 15.75
C GLN A 507 5.31 26.14 14.81
N VAL A 508 4.42 26.86 14.13
CA VAL A 508 3.46 26.28 13.19
C VAL A 508 4.16 26.08 11.84
N THR A 509 4.24 24.83 11.39
CA THR A 509 4.82 24.44 10.11
C THR A 509 3.77 23.91 9.13
N LYS A 510 2.64 23.41 9.64
CA LYS A 510 1.54 22.89 8.80
C LYS A 510 0.54 23.96 8.43
N GLN A 511 -0.04 23.80 7.25
CA GLN A 511 -1.15 24.63 6.79
C GLN A 511 -2.46 24.22 7.47
N LEU A 512 -3.34 25.19 7.68
CA LEU A 512 -4.74 24.93 8.01
C LEU A 512 -5.38 24.10 6.88
N PRO A 513 -6.26 23.13 7.19
CA PRO A 513 -6.96 22.38 6.17
C PRO A 513 -7.77 23.33 5.28
N SER A 514 -7.75 23.10 3.96
CA SER A 514 -8.59 23.86 3.04
C SER A 514 -10.07 23.64 3.38
N PRO A 515 -10.96 24.62 3.10
CA PRO A 515 -12.41 24.45 3.29
C PRO A 515 -12.94 23.17 2.65
N GLU A 516 -12.42 22.80 1.48
CA GLU A 516 -12.75 21.55 0.76
C GLU A 516 -12.35 20.28 1.52
N LYS A 517 -11.20 20.26 2.20
CA LYS A 517 -10.79 19.12 3.05
C LYS A 517 -11.63 19.04 4.32
N SER A 518 -12.01 20.18 4.89
CA SER A 518 -12.94 20.24 6.03
C SER A 518 -14.32 19.70 5.62
N ILE A 519 -14.83 20.13 4.46
CA ILE A 519 -16.07 19.63 3.84
C ILE A 519 -15.96 18.14 3.49
N LEU A 520 -14.79 17.62 3.07
CA LEU A 520 -14.62 16.19 2.81
C LEU A 520 -14.72 15.36 4.10
N VAL A 521 -14.17 15.85 5.22
CA VAL A 521 -14.32 15.21 6.54
C VAL A 521 -15.78 15.28 7.01
N GLN A 522 -16.44 16.42 6.82
CA GLN A 522 -17.88 16.62 7.08
C GLN A 522 -18.75 15.68 6.23
N PHE A 523 -18.46 15.59 4.93
CA PHE A 523 -19.16 14.76 3.96
C PHE A 523 -18.92 13.29 4.25
N LEU A 524 -17.69 12.86 4.55
CA LEU A 524 -17.41 11.48 4.96
C LEU A 524 -18.11 11.15 6.28
N ALA A 525 -18.10 12.04 7.26
CA ALA A 525 -18.80 11.85 8.53
C ALA A 525 -20.32 11.75 8.34
N ALA A 526 -20.92 12.58 7.48
CA ALA A 526 -22.35 12.57 7.16
C ALA A 526 -22.78 11.39 6.27
N PHE A 527 -22.03 11.12 5.19
CA PHE A 527 -22.26 10.04 4.24
C PHE A 527 -22.16 8.65 4.89
N LEU A 528 -21.25 8.48 5.86
CA LEU A 528 -21.03 7.21 6.54
C LEU A 528 -21.88 7.05 7.83
N ARG A 529 -22.64 8.09 8.22
CA ARG A 529 -23.74 8.02 9.20
C ARG A 529 -25.08 7.59 8.57
N SER A 530 -25.15 7.49 7.25
CA SER A 530 -26.37 7.12 6.55
C SER A 530 -26.71 5.64 6.77
N THR A 531 -28.00 5.36 7.00
CA THR A 531 -28.53 4.00 7.20
C THR A 531 -28.29 3.08 6.01
N GLU A 532 -28.16 3.65 4.80
CA GLU A 532 -27.95 2.90 3.56
C GLU A 532 -26.53 2.32 3.47
N TRP A 533 -25.51 2.95 4.06
CA TRP A 533 -24.16 2.36 4.13
C TRP A 533 -24.12 1.14 5.05
N TYR A 534 -24.91 1.16 6.13
CA TYR A 534 -24.98 0.08 7.12
C TYR A 534 -25.43 -1.25 6.50
N GLN A 535 -26.45 -1.20 5.64
CA GLN A 535 -26.97 -2.38 4.93
C GLN A 535 -26.01 -2.91 3.84
N VAL A 536 -25.07 -2.08 3.37
CA VAL A 536 -24.10 -2.43 2.31
C VAL A 536 -22.81 -3.01 2.88
N VAL A 537 -22.47 -2.73 4.14
CA VAL A 537 -21.28 -3.30 4.82
C VAL A 537 -21.60 -4.59 5.58
N GLU A 538 -22.87 -4.77 5.97
CA GLU A 538 -23.32 -5.98 6.66
C GLU A 538 -23.66 -7.14 5.70
N ASN A 539 -23.87 -6.84 4.42
CA ASN A 539 -23.97 -7.81 3.30
C ASN A 539 -22.67 -7.83 2.50
#